data_AF-J4D5J4-F1
#
_entry.id   AF-J4D5J4-F1
#
_cell.length_a   1.000
_cell.length_b   1.000
_cell.length_c   1.000
_cell.angle_alpha   90.00
_cell.angle_beta   90.00
_cell.angle_gamma   90.00
#
_symmetry.space_group_name_H-M   'P 1'
#
loop_
_entity.id
_entity.type
_entity.pdbx_description
1 polymer ?
#
loop_
_entity_poly.entity_id
_entity_poly.type
_entity_poly.pdbx_seq_one_letter_code
_entity_poly.pdbx_strand_id
1 'polypeptide(L)'
;MIDIIGLARTPFSPILGLLSSISPVHLGLKSATKCINNSFINKELIDSVILSQVFPYGQGPSLLKQILTNIGLNNCNNYNVNNLCISGLKAVDLGLNLIKSEKSQVLTEFEVDNMEGRANRYIEDSFEKIASSYSQGVIQNEIAPVNIKALQNGVF
;
A
#
# COMPACT_ATOMS: atom_id res chain seq x y z
N MET A 1 9.66 20.89 -8.16
CA MET A 1 8.92 19.87 -8.94
C MET A 1 8.60 18.71 -7.99
N ILE A 2 7.51 17.98 -8.20
CA ILE A 2 7.20 16.77 -7.42
C ILE A 2 7.32 15.60 -8.38
N ASP A 3 8.12 14.62 -8.00
CA ASP A 3 8.52 13.53 -8.88
C ASP A 3 8.21 12.18 -8.24
N ILE A 4 7.81 11.22 -9.09
CA ILE A 4 7.69 9.81 -8.74
C ILE A 4 9.04 9.18 -9.05
N ILE A 5 9.80 8.81 -8.02
CA ILE A 5 11.15 8.28 -8.19
C ILE A 5 11.22 6.76 -8.09
N GLY A 6 10.22 6.12 -7.49
CA GLY A 6 10.13 4.67 -7.39
C GLY A 6 8.71 4.21 -7.65
N LEU A 7 8.58 3.05 -8.30
CA LEU A 7 7.31 2.39 -8.56
C LEU A 7 7.52 0.87 -8.50
N ALA A 8 6.63 0.16 -7.81
CA ALA A 8 6.57 -1.28 -7.86
C ALA A 8 5.14 -1.80 -7.65
N ARG A 9 4.86 -2.99 -8.18
CA ARG A 9 3.61 -3.71 -7.96
C ARG A 9 3.79 -5.21 -7.89
N THR A 10 2.88 -5.89 -7.20
CA THR A 10 2.75 -7.35 -7.26
C THR A 10 1.95 -7.79 -8.51
N PRO A 11 2.02 -9.08 -8.89
CA PRO A 11 1.15 -9.66 -9.91
C PRO A 11 -0.32 -9.60 -9.50
N PHE A 12 -1.21 -9.57 -10.49
CA PHE A 12 -2.64 -9.70 -10.26
C PHE A 12 -3.04 -11.19 -10.27
N SER A 13 -3.87 -11.61 -9.33
CA SER A 13 -4.47 -12.95 -9.26
C SER A 13 -5.99 -12.86 -9.05
N PRO A 14 -6.77 -13.76 -9.68
CA PRO A 14 -8.18 -13.94 -9.31
C PRO A 14 -8.33 -14.27 -7.82
N ILE A 15 -9.51 -13.99 -7.29
CA ILE A 15 -9.95 -14.46 -5.97
C ILE A 15 -9.88 -16.00 -5.95
N LEU A 16 -9.38 -16.56 -4.86
CA LEU A 16 -9.03 -17.98 -4.64
C LEU A 16 -7.95 -18.49 -5.62
N GLY A 17 -7.16 -17.58 -6.18
CA GLY A 17 -6.12 -17.88 -7.16
C GLY A 17 -4.74 -18.10 -6.54
N LEU A 18 -3.68 -17.85 -7.32
CA LEU A 18 -2.29 -18.18 -6.96
C LEU A 18 -1.74 -17.41 -5.76
N LEU A 19 -2.31 -16.24 -5.43
CA LEU A 19 -1.85 -15.39 -4.33
C LEU A 19 -2.68 -15.56 -3.04
N SER A 20 -3.73 -16.39 -3.06
CA SER A 20 -4.62 -16.70 -1.92
C SER A 20 -3.87 -17.10 -0.65
N SER A 21 -2.86 -17.96 -0.79
CA SER A 21 -2.08 -18.51 0.32
C SER A 21 -1.02 -17.55 0.85
N ILE A 22 -0.83 -16.38 0.22
CA ILE A 22 0.21 -15.41 0.60
C ILE A 22 -0.42 -14.36 1.52
N SER A 23 0.23 -14.13 2.67
CA SER A 23 -0.20 -13.07 3.58
C SER A 23 -0.11 -11.69 2.89
N PRO A 24 -1.11 -10.82 3.04
CA PRO A 24 -1.04 -9.46 2.49
C PRO A 24 0.13 -8.65 3.08
N VAL A 25 0.57 -8.95 4.31
CA VAL A 25 1.81 -8.35 4.86
C VAL A 25 3.01 -8.66 3.98
N HIS A 26 3.08 -9.88 3.43
CA HIS A 26 4.19 -10.30 2.57
C HIS A 26 4.12 -9.64 1.19
N LEU A 27 2.91 -9.48 0.64
CA LEU A 27 2.70 -8.81 -0.64
C LEU A 27 3.12 -7.33 -0.54
N GLY A 28 2.62 -6.60 0.46
CA GLY A 28 3.01 -5.21 0.74
C GLY A 28 4.51 -5.06 1.06
N LEU A 29 5.08 -6.01 1.80
CA LEU A 29 6.53 -6.02 2.05
C LEU A 29 7.33 -6.09 0.74
N LYS A 30 6.91 -6.93 -0.22
CA LYS A 30 7.60 -7.11 -1.51
C LYS A 30 7.47 -5.89 -2.40
N SER A 31 6.26 -5.33 -2.53
CA SER A 31 6.01 -4.12 -3.33
C SER A 31 6.75 -2.91 -2.73
N ALA A 32 6.60 -2.63 -1.43
CA ALA A 32 7.25 -1.50 -0.76
C ALA A 32 8.78 -1.60 -0.85
N THR A 33 9.36 -2.76 -0.56
CA THR A 33 10.82 -2.97 -0.66
C THR A 33 11.31 -2.76 -2.10
N LYS A 34 10.59 -3.30 -3.09
CA LYS A 34 10.99 -3.13 -4.50
C LYS A 34 10.86 -1.67 -4.94
N CYS A 35 9.85 -0.96 -4.48
CA CYS A 35 9.67 0.45 -4.78
C CYS A 35 10.79 1.32 -4.20
N ILE A 36 11.13 1.13 -2.92
CA ILE A 36 12.24 1.82 -2.25
C ILE A 36 13.57 1.52 -2.96
N ASN A 37 13.78 0.28 -3.41
CA ASN A 37 14.99 -0.06 -4.16
C ASN A 37 15.02 0.61 -5.54
N ASN A 38 13.86 0.72 -6.21
CA ASN A 38 13.74 1.38 -7.50
C ASN A 38 13.87 2.91 -7.40
N SER A 39 13.64 3.49 -6.21
CA SER A 39 13.79 4.93 -5.98
C SER A 39 15.23 5.39 -5.72
N PHE A 40 16.15 4.45 -5.50
CA PHE A 40 17.57 4.72 -5.24
C PHE A 40 17.84 5.70 -4.07
N ILE A 41 16.86 5.93 -3.18
CA ILE A 41 17.03 6.77 -1.99
C ILE A 41 17.28 5.92 -0.75
N ASN A 42 17.93 6.51 0.26
CA ASN A 42 17.91 5.91 1.59
C ASN A 42 16.47 5.92 2.12
N LYS A 43 15.96 4.74 2.50
CA LYS A 43 14.63 4.57 3.09
C LYS A 43 14.38 5.46 4.31
N GLU A 44 15.43 5.80 5.07
CA GLU A 44 15.33 6.68 6.25
C GLU A 44 14.88 8.11 5.93
N LEU A 45 14.96 8.52 4.66
CA LEU A 45 14.47 9.81 4.20
C LEU A 45 12.93 9.84 4.04
N ILE A 46 12.26 8.69 4.13
CA ILE A 46 10.81 8.59 4.01
C ILE A 46 10.16 9.03 5.33
N ASP A 47 9.56 10.22 5.33
CA ASP A 47 8.94 10.82 6.53
C ASP A 47 7.52 10.29 6.79
N SER A 48 6.79 9.97 5.72
CA SER A 48 5.40 9.52 5.80
C SER A 48 5.13 8.35 4.87
N VAL A 49 4.33 7.40 5.32
CA VAL A 49 3.83 6.28 4.51
C VAL A 49 2.31 6.26 4.52
N ILE A 50 1.70 6.21 3.35
CA ILE A 50 0.25 6.15 3.18
C ILE A 50 -0.09 4.81 2.53
N LEU A 51 -0.79 3.94 3.24
CA LEU A 51 -1.36 2.71 2.68
C LEU A 51 -2.82 2.93 2.33
N SER A 52 -3.22 2.57 1.11
CA SER A 52 -4.61 2.43 0.76
C SER A 52 -5.08 1.00 1.03
N GLN A 53 -6.18 0.85 1.76
CA GLN A 53 -6.70 -0.47 2.14
C GLN A 53 -8.23 -0.39 2.23
N VAL A 54 -8.92 -1.29 1.53
CA VAL A 54 -10.39 -1.32 1.51
C VAL A 54 -10.91 -2.26 2.60
N PHE A 55 -10.20 -3.36 2.86
CA PHE A 55 -10.62 -4.41 3.80
C PHE A 55 -9.64 -4.54 4.98
N PRO A 56 -9.69 -3.64 5.98
CA PRO A 56 -8.72 -3.61 7.09
C PRO A 56 -8.90 -4.73 8.12
N TYR A 57 -10.00 -5.48 8.07
CA TYR A 57 -10.32 -6.51 9.06
C TYR A 57 -9.72 -7.87 8.70
N GLY A 58 -9.50 -8.73 9.69
CA GLY A 58 -8.93 -10.07 9.48
C GLY A 58 -7.40 -10.12 9.39
N GLN A 59 -6.73 -8.97 9.27
CA GLN A 59 -5.28 -8.87 9.09
C GLN A 59 -4.49 -8.69 10.41
N GLY A 60 -5.17 -8.68 11.56
CA GLY A 60 -4.56 -8.43 12.87
C GLY A 60 -4.35 -6.94 13.14
N PRO A 61 -3.27 -6.56 13.86
CA PRO A 61 -2.89 -5.15 14.04
C PRO A 61 -2.67 -4.46 12.68
N SER A 62 -2.69 -3.12 12.63
CA SER A 62 -2.52 -2.32 11.39
C SER A 62 -1.55 -2.96 10.38
N LEU A 63 -2.04 -3.35 9.20
CA LEU A 63 -1.27 -3.98 8.12
C LEU A 63 -0.05 -3.12 7.75
N LEU A 64 -0.27 -1.81 7.58
CA LEU A 64 0.80 -0.86 7.36
C LEU A 64 1.88 -0.94 8.45
N LYS A 65 1.50 -1.02 9.72
CA LYS A 65 2.49 -1.11 10.80
C LYS A 65 3.29 -2.41 10.74
N GLN A 66 2.66 -3.52 10.35
CA GLN A 66 3.36 -4.79 10.14
C GLN A 66 4.38 -4.68 8.99
N ILE A 67 3.99 -4.07 7.86
CA ILE A 67 4.88 -3.82 6.72
C ILE A 67 6.06 -2.93 7.15
N LEU A 68 5.79 -1.78 7.76
CA LEU A 68 6.78 -0.81 8.23
C LEU A 68 7.78 -1.42 9.21
N THR A 69 7.29 -2.25 10.13
CA THR A 69 8.15 -2.96 11.11
C THR A 69 9.11 -3.91 10.40
N ASN A 70 8.63 -4.65 9.41
CA ASN A 70 9.43 -5.61 8.66
C ASN A 70 10.46 -4.94 7.72
N ILE A 71 10.16 -3.77 7.15
CA ILE A 71 11.13 -2.99 6.35
C ILE A 71 12.04 -2.09 7.19
N GLY A 72 11.81 -2.01 8.50
CA GLY A 72 12.59 -1.18 9.43
C GLY A 72 12.32 0.32 9.29
N LEU A 73 11.11 0.73 8.88
CA LEU A 73 10.66 2.14 8.81
C LEU A 73 9.71 2.47 9.98
N ASN A 74 10.21 2.36 11.20
CA ASN A 74 9.36 2.45 12.40
C ASN A 74 9.00 3.87 12.84
N ASN A 75 9.81 4.87 12.45
CA ASN A 75 9.72 6.25 12.93
C ASN A 75 8.96 7.19 11.98
N CYS A 76 8.48 6.68 10.84
CA CYS A 76 7.71 7.47 9.88
C CYS A 76 6.26 7.66 10.34
N ASN A 77 5.67 8.78 9.95
CA ASN A 77 4.22 8.97 10.04
C ASN A 77 3.53 7.93 9.16
N ASN A 78 2.42 7.38 9.62
CA ASN A 78 1.72 6.33 8.90
C ASN A 78 0.22 6.63 8.84
N TYR A 79 -0.34 6.48 7.64
CA TYR A 79 -1.73 6.79 7.34
C TYR A 79 -2.36 5.62 6.60
N ASN A 80 -3.56 5.22 6.99
CA ASN A 80 -4.39 4.32 6.21
C ASN A 80 -5.54 5.13 5.59
N VAL A 81 -5.76 4.95 4.29
CA VAL A 81 -6.89 5.58 3.59
C VAL A 81 -7.79 4.53 2.97
N ASN A 82 -9.08 4.67 3.22
CA ASN A 82 -10.12 3.86 2.61
C ASN A 82 -11.12 4.78 1.92
N ASN A 83 -11.14 4.71 0.59
CA ASN A 83 -12.13 5.37 -0.25
C ASN A 83 -12.59 4.39 -1.35
N LEU A 84 -12.81 3.13 -0.96
CA LEU A 84 -13.19 2.03 -1.86
C LEU A 84 -12.23 1.95 -3.07
N CYS A 85 -12.76 1.77 -4.27
CA CYS A 85 -12.02 1.65 -5.53
C CYS A 85 -11.11 2.85 -5.85
N ILE A 86 -11.32 3.99 -5.18
CA ILE A 86 -10.58 5.24 -5.41
C ILE A 86 -9.51 5.45 -4.32
N SER A 87 -9.41 4.55 -3.33
CA SER A 87 -8.48 4.64 -2.19
C SER A 87 -7.02 4.86 -2.63
N GLY A 88 -6.58 4.16 -3.67
CA GLY A 88 -5.23 4.31 -4.22
C GLY A 88 -4.95 5.71 -4.75
N LEU A 89 -5.81 6.25 -5.62
CA LEU A 89 -5.65 7.62 -6.13
C LEU A 89 -5.72 8.65 -4.99
N LYS A 90 -6.57 8.39 -3.99
CA LYS A 90 -6.65 9.25 -2.81
C LYS A 90 -5.36 9.23 -2.00
N ALA A 91 -4.67 8.10 -1.93
CA ALA A 91 -3.39 7.99 -1.25
C ALA A 91 -2.31 8.86 -1.93
N VAL A 92 -2.28 8.89 -3.28
CA VAL A 92 -1.39 9.81 -4.01
C VAL A 92 -1.78 11.26 -3.82
N ASP A 93 -3.07 11.60 -3.88
CA ASP A 93 -3.53 12.97 -3.62
C ASP A 93 -3.11 13.44 -2.22
N LEU A 94 -3.27 12.60 -1.20
CA LEU A 94 -2.81 12.90 0.16
C LEU A 94 -1.28 13.05 0.21
N GLY A 95 -0.52 12.18 -0.45
CA GLY A 95 0.94 12.29 -0.51
C GLY A 95 1.41 13.58 -1.19
N LEU A 96 0.79 13.96 -2.31
CA LEU A 96 1.05 15.22 -2.99
C LEU A 96 0.76 16.42 -2.08
N ASN A 97 -0.35 16.41 -1.34
CA ASN A 97 -0.70 17.49 -0.42
C ASN A 97 0.29 17.59 0.77
N LEU A 98 0.78 16.46 1.28
CA LEU A 98 1.83 16.43 2.32
C LEU A 98 3.16 17.02 1.82
N ILE A 99 3.56 16.66 0.59
CA ILE A 99 4.79 17.18 -0.03
C ILE A 99 4.67 18.68 -0.33
N LYS A 100 3.54 19.12 -0.88
CA LYS A 100 3.26 20.53 -1.19
C LYS A 100 3.22 21.41 0.06
N SER A 101 2.75 20.86 1.17
CA SER A 101 2.73 21.56 2.46
C SER A 101 4.13 21.68 3.09
N GLU A 102 5.19 21.36 2.35
CA GLU A 102 6.62 21.41 2.74
C GLU A 102 6.99 20.54 3.93
N LYS A 103 6.24 19.47 4.18
CA LYS A 103 6.33 18.72 5.44
C LYS A 103 6.92 17.31 5.35
N SER A 104 7.05 16.71 4.17
CA SER A 104 7.47 15.30 4.10
C SER A 104 7.92 14.84 2.71
N GLN A 105 8.86 13.89 2.68
CA GLN A 105 8.97 12.88 1.63
C GLN A 105 7.97 11.76 1.91
N VAL A 106 7.28 11.24 0.89
CA VAL A 106 6.14 10.34 1.10
C VAL A 106 6.27 9.07 0.27
N LEU A 107 6.28 7.91 0.93
CA LEU A 107 5.98 6.65 0.27
C LEU A 107 4.46 6.47 0.27
N THR A 108 3.89 6.29 -0.90
CA THR A 108 2.49 5.88 -1.04
C THR A 108 2.49 4.40 -1.41
N GLU A 109 1.55 3.66 -0.86
CA GLU A 109 1.31 2.26 -1.17
C GLU A 109 -0.19 2.10 -1.41
N PHE A 110 -0.52 1.47 -2.53
CA PHE A 110 -1.90 1.26 -2.95
C PHE A 110 -2.28 -0.18 -2.62
N GLU A 111 -3.54 -0.33 -2.25
CA GLU A 111 -4.34 -1.55 -2.10
C GLU A 111 -3.55 -2.84 -1.87
N VAL A 112 -2.99 -2.99 -0.65
CA VAL A 112 -2.47 -4.27 -0.17
C VAL A 112 -3.61 -4.99 0.53
N ASP A 113 -4.37 -5.78 -0.22
CA ASP A 113 -5.45 -6.59 0.32
C ASP A 113 -5.39 -8.01 -0.24
N ASN A 114 -5.47 -8.98 0.66
CA ASN A 114 -5.83 -10.34 0.33
C ASN A 114 -7.25 -10.57 0.85
N MET A 115 -8.21 -10.66 -0.07
CA MET A 115 -9.63 -10.84 0.26
C MET A 115 -9.95 -12.16 0.99
N GLU A 116 -8.95 -13.04 1.15
CA GLU A 116 -9.07 -14.35 1.80
C GLU A 116 -8.29 -14.43 3.12
N GLY A 117 -7.54 -13.39 3.49
CA GLY A 117 -6.74 -13.36 4.70
C GLY A 117 -7.60 -13.42 5.97
N ARG A 118 -7.77 -14.64 6.52
CA ARG A 118 -8.36 -14.98 7.84
C ARG A 118 -9.47 -14.04 8.31
N ALA A 119 -10.59 -14.09 7.59
CA ALA A 119 -11.85 -13.58 8.08
C ALA A 119 -12.35 -14.44 9.27
N ASN A 120 -12.97 -13.79 10.26
CA ASN A 120 -13.73 -14.50 11.30
C ASN A 120 -14.91 -15.23 10.63
N ARG A 121 -15.42 -16.36 11.14
CA ARG A 121 -16.44 -17.20 10.44
C ARG A 121 -17.69 -16.43 9.98
N TYR A 122 -18.07 -15.39 10.72
CA TYR A 122 -19.17 -14.46 10.38
C TYR A 122 -18.87 -13.55 9.17
N ILE A 123 -17.59 -13.18 9.06
CA ILE A 123 -17.02 -12.42 7.96
C ILE A 123 -16.82 -13.36 6.77
N GLU A 124 -16.40 -14.62 6.95
CA GLU A 124 -16.28 -15.62 5.86
C GLU A 124 -17.60 -15.83 5.12
N ASP A 125 -18.71 -16.09 5.83
CA ASP A 125 -20.03 -16.27 5.20
C ASP A 125 -20.51 -15.00 4.46
N SER A 126 -20.15 -13.82 4.97
CA SER A 126 -20.47 -12.53 4.34
C SER A 126 -19.54 -12.24 3.17
N PHE A 127 -18.26 -12.63 3.27
CA PHE A 127 -17.25 -12.53 2.24
C PHE A 127 -17.51 -13.51 1.11
N GLU A 128 -17.95 -14.75 1.35
CA GLU A 128 -18.33 -15.66 0.26
C GLU A 128 -19.54 -15.12 -0.50
N LYS A 129 -20.53 -14.54 0.20
CA LYS A 129 -21.68 -13.86 -0.43
C LYS A 129 -21.27 -12.61 -1.22
N ILE A 130 -20.34 -11.84 -0.69
CA ILE A 130 -19.80 -10.65 -1.35
C ILE A 130 -18.88 -11.06 -2.51
N ALA A 131 -17.83 -11.84 -2.28
CA ALA A 131 -16.92 -12.39 -3.28
C ALA A 131 -17.63 -13.14 -4.41
N SER A 132 -18.71 -13.88 -4.14
CA SER A 132 -19.54 -14.46 -5.22
C SER A 132 -20.28 -13.41 -6.04
N SER A 133 -20.73 -12.31 -5.42
CA SER A 133 -21.30 -11.14 -6.10
C SER A 133 -20.24 -10.32 -6.87
N TYR A 134 -19.00 -10.30 -6.37
CA TYR A 134 -17.83 -9.66 -6.98
C TYR A 134 -17.05 -10.60 -7.91
N SER A 135 -17.46 -11.86 -8.09
CA SER A 135 -16.76 -12.87 -8.90
C SER A 135 -16.72 -12.55 -10.41
N GLN A 136 -17.33 -11.43 -10.81
CA GLN A 136 -17.22 -10.81 -12.13
C GLN A 136 -16.16 -9.68 -12.17
N GLY A 137 -15.45 -9.42 -11.06
CA GLY A 137 -14.59 -8.24 -10.83
C GLY A 137 -13.27 -8.58 -10.15
N VAL A 138 -12.20 -8.32 -10.89
CA VAL A 138 -10.77 -8.41 -10.58
C VAL A 138 -10.37 -7.32 -9.56
N ILE A 139 -9.81 -7.65 -8.37
CA ILE A 139 -9.19 -6.64 -7.48
C ILE A 139 -7.89 -7.15 -6.83
N GLN A 140 -6.78 -6.49 -7.17
CA GLN A 140 -5.42 -6.55 -6.62
C GLN A 140 -4.60 -5.46 -7.36
N ASN A 141 -4.60 -4.22 -6.86
CA ASN A 141 -3.81 -3.13 -7.43
C ASN A 141 -2.83 -2.57 -6.40
N GLU A 142 -1.77 -3.32 -6.13
CA GLU A 142 -0.68 -2.85 -5.28
C GLU A 142 0.30 -2.01 -6.08
N ILE A 143 0.12 -0.71 -6.17
CA ILE A 143 1.17 0.20 -6.67
C ILE A 143 1.78 0.91 -5.48
N ALA A 144 3.07 0.74 -5.21
CA ALA A 144 3.76 1.61 -4.27
C ALA A 144 4.51 2.68 -5.08
N PRO A 145 4.08 3.95 -5.13
CA PRO A 145 4.93 5.03 -5.61
C PRO A 145 5.63 5.75 -4.46
N VAL A 146 6.94 5.99 -4.61
CA VAL A 146 7.68 6.94 -3.76
C VAL A 146 7.56 8.32 -4.40
N ASN A 147 6.91 9.24 -3.69
CA ASN A 147 6.76 10.62 -4.08
C ASN A 147 7.72 11.51 -3.27
N ILE A 148 8.48 12.36 -3.95
CA ILE A 148 9.38 13.31 -3.29
C ILE A 148 9.27 14.71 -3.89
N LYS A 149 9.63 15.71 -3.09
CA LYS A 149 9.93 17.06 -3.60
C LYS A 149 11.34 17.02 -4.19
N ALA A 150 11.50 17.31 -5.48
CA ALA A 150 12.84 17.58 -6.01
C ALA A 150 13.43 18.78 -5.27
N LEU A 151 14.57 18.57 -4.61
CA LEU A 151 15.41 19.66 -4.12
C LEU A 151 15.83 20.47 -5.35
N GLN A 152 15.64 21.79 -5.31
CA GLN A 152 15.99 22.70 -6.43
C GLN A 152 17.48 22.70 -6.80
N ASN A 153 18.32 21.98 -6.05
CA ASN A 153 19.75 21.85 -6.29
C ASN A 153 20.05 20.38 -6.52
N GLY A 154 20.09 19.98 -7.80
CA GLY A 154 20.16 18.59 -8.22
C GLY A 154 21.29 17.80 -7.55
N VAL A 155 20.91 16.88 -6.68
CA VAL A 155 21.67 15.68 -6.33
C VAL A 155 20.63 14.63 -5.90
N PHE A 156 20.58 13.52 -6.64
CA PHE A 156 20.30 12.20 -6.08
C PHE A 156 21.65 11.51 -5.90
#